data_AF-A0AAV2QH91-F1
#
_entry.id   AF-A0AAV2QH91-F1
#
_cell.length_a   1.000
_cell.length_b   1.000
_cell.length_c   1.000
_cell.angle_alpha   90.00
_cell.angle_beta   90.00
_cell.angle_gamma   90.00
#
_symmetry.space_group_name_H-M   'P 1'
#
loop_
_entity.id
_entity.type
_entity.pdbx_description
1 polymer ?
#
loop_
_entity_poly.entity_id
_entity_poly.type
_entity_poly.pdbx_seq_one_letter_code
_entity_poly.pdbx_strand_id
1 'polypeptide(L)'
;MTPMTSLITRILRSFGRRNLKISTKIQIFEKCCQNILKQCCCKHTIIESLKYITTGDVPPGCGKGASFIHDPKMARDHVVRGQIKLAFYDPKGQKIIASRSAEVTQKQKALQMKTLDATITRTNSQTGEKVQLSSKCADFETEMPQVIGVSKAILNNVIFCHQEDSNWPLDEGKKVKEKFDAIFSATKYIKCLETISKLRKEKKAEVKHKQELISSLKQWKEEAQRKREELSGKKQLKKDMEEKLEKIKNEKEHIYKEYIRKNGILESFHKEKVELDGEKIRLSSTNERIRDIRSEQNEQFDCSDRELKRMIDDLDIDIKKKEKELEDVKSDIRMIEDDIDKSNKKEVDEVRNQGMLELKHKQHQELVNNRDKELVAVGKDYAFPG
;
A
#
# COMPACT_ATOMS: atom_id res chain seq x y z
N MET A 1 32.36 -61.42 -11.53
CA MET A 1 33.03 -60.89 -12.73
C MET A 1 33.00 -61.98 -13.78
N THR A 2 32.55 -61.66 -14.98
CA THR A 2 32.56 -62.60 -16.11
C THR A 2 33.97 -62.73 -16.70
N PRO A 3 34.34 -63.90 -17.25
CA PRO A 3 35.67 -64.12 -17.78
C PRO A 3 35.91 -63.23 -19.01
N MET A 4 37.02 -62.51 -19.00
CA MET A 4 37.52 -61.81 -20.20
C MET A 4 37.99 -62.86 -21.20
N THR A 5 37.64 -62.71 -22.48
CA THR A 5 37.85 -63.76 -23.49
C THR A 5 39.05 -63.45 -24.38
N SER A 6 39.19 -62.21 -24.85
CA SER A 6 40.37 -61.82 -25.63
C SER A 6 40.65 -60.33 -25.58
N LEU A 7 41.93 -59.97 -25.55
CA LEU A 7 42.43 -58.61 -25.68
C LEU A 7 43.20 -58.47 -27.00
N ILE A 8 42.94 -57.41 -27.74
CA ILE A 8 43.70 -57.04 -28.93
C ILE A 8 44.31 -55.66 -28.67
N THR A 9 45.63 -55.57 -28.69
CA THR A 9 46.35 -54.30 -28.59
C THR A 9 47.08 -54.00 -29.89
N ARG A 10 47.05 -52.74 -30.31
CA ARG A 10 47.75 -52.24 -31.49
C ARG A 10 48.46 -50.94 -31.17
N ILE A 11 49.77 -50.91 -31.39
CA ILE A 11 50.62 -49.70 -31.35
C ILE A 11 50.61 -49.04 -29.95
N LEU A 12 50.92 -49.85 -28.92
CA LEU A 12 51.06 -49.41 -27.52
C LEU A 12 52.45 -49.74 -27.00
N ARG A 13 53.17 -48.76 -26.46
CA ARG A 13 54.59 -48.89 -26.05
C ARG A 13 55.41 -49.74 -27.03
N SER A 14 55.90 -50.92 -26.62
CA SER A 14 56.74 -51.82 -27.42
C SER A 14 55.97 -52.70 -28.43
N PHE A 15 54.64 -52.75 -28.36
CA PHE A 15 53.79 -53.50 -29.29
C PHE A 15 53.68 -52.76 -30.63
N GLY A 16 54.67 -52.96 -31.51
CA GLY A 16 54.71 -52.34 -32.84
C GLY A 16 56.04 -52.49 -33.57
N ARG A 17 56.89 -53.46 -33.23
CA ARG A 17 58.20 -53.57 -33.88
C ARG A 17 58.07 -54.02 -35.35
N ARG A 18 58.46 -53.12 -36.24
CA ARG A 18 58.78 -53.26 -37.68
C ARG A 18 57.62 -53.37 -38.68
N ASN A 19 56.39 -53.66 -38.27
CA ASN A 19 55.23 -53.61 -39.16
C ASN A 19 54.04 -52.98 -38.43
N LEU A 20 53.71 -51.73 -38.76
CA LEU A 20 52.58 -50.92 -38.24
C LEU A 20 51.17 -51.55 -38.44
N LYS A 21 51.12 -52.78 -38.98
CA LYS A 21 49.90 -53.57 -39.23
C LYS A 21 49.69 -54.75 -38.26
N ILE A 22 50.66 -55.09 -37.40
CA ILE A 22 50.53 -56.26 -36.51
C ILE A 22 49.69 -55.88 -35.27
N SER A 23 48.48 -56.44 -35.16
CA SER A 23 47.70 -56.44 -33.92
C SER A 23 48.09 -57.64 -33.07
N THR A 24 48.42 -57.44 -31.80
CA THR A 24 48.68 -58.55 -30.87
C THR A 24 47.35 -58.99 -30.26
N LYS A 25 46.88 -60.20 -30.62
CA LYS A 25 45.70 -60.82 -30.02
C LYS A 25 46.13 -61.78 -28.91
N ILE A 26 45.63 -61.55 -27.71
CA ILE A 26 45.86 -62.37 -26.52
C ILE A 26 44.52 -62.99 -26.13
N GLN A 27 44.45 -64.33 -26.11
CA GLN A 27 43.32 -65.03 -25.52
C GLN A 27 43.54 -65.15 -24.01
N ILE A 28 42.52 -64.77 -23.24
CA ILE A 28 42.56 -64.85 -21.79
C ILE A 28 41.79 -66.12 -21.42
N PHE A 29 42.49 -67.10 -20.84
CA PHE A 29 41.91 -68.39 -20.47
C PHE A 29 41.46 -68.40 -19.00
N GLU A 30 40.43 -69.20 -18.72
CA GLU A 30 39.64 -69.18 -17.49
C GLU A 30 40.39 -69.71 -16.24
N LYS A 31 41.54 -70.37 -16.41
CA LYS A 31 42.39 -70.85 -15.30
C LYS A 31 43.87 -70.54 -15.54
N CYS A 32 44.46 -69.82 -14.57
CA CYS A 32 45.88 -69.50 -14.38
C CYS A 32 46.69 -69.15 -15.65
N CYS A 33 46.77 -67.84 -15.94
CA CYS A 33 47.70 -67.24 -16.93
C CYS A 33 49.20 -67.31 -16.54
N GLN A 34 49.64 -68.29 -15.73
CA GLN A 34 51.02 -68.36 -15.25
C GLN A 34 52.04 -68.63 -16.36
N ASN A 35 51.67 -69.41 -17.39
CA ASN A 35 52.60 -69.81 -18.45
C ASN A 35 52.69 -68.79 -19.61
N ILE A 36 51.61 -68.07 -19.93
CA ILE A 36 51.60 -67.07 -21.01
C ILE A 36 52.34 -65.80 -20.59
N LEU A 37 52.18 -65.39 -19.33
CA LEU A 37 52.85 -64.19 -18.84
C LEU A 37 54.35 -64.39 -18.68
N LYS A 38 54.86 -65.59 -18.40
CA LYS A 38 56.29 -65.81 -18.08
C LYS A 38 57.27 -65.33 -19.17
N GLN A 39 56.88 -65.39 -20.45
CA GLN A 39 57.76 -65.08 -21.61
C GLN A 39 57.55 -63.72 -22.29
N CYS A 40 56.54 -62.92 -21.91
CA CYS A 40 56.31 -61.62 -22.57
C CYS A 40 57.07 -60.49 -21.87
N CYS A 41 57.91 -59.73 -22.58
CA CYS A 41 58.56 -58.51 -22.04
C CYS A 41 57.58 -57.34 -21.77
N CYS A 42 56.28 -57.53 -22.05
CA CYS A 42 55.26 -56.48 -22.07
C CYS A 42 54.09 -56.74 -21.08
N LYS A 43 54.29 -57.54 -20.02
CA LYS A 43 53.22 -57.93 -19.07
C LYS A 43 52.51 -56.73 -18.45
N HIS A 44 53.27 -55.75 -18.00
CA HIS A 44 52.74 -54.52 -17.40
C HIS A 44 51.84 -53.77 -18.40
N THR A 45 52.27 -53.67 -19.66
CA THR A 45 51.50 -53.01 -20.73
C THR A 45 50.17 -53.70 -21.03
N ILE A 46 50.08 -55.03 -20.85
CA ILE A 46 48.83 -55.76 -20.99
C ILE A 46 47.84 -55.38 -19.87
N ILE A 47 48.30 -55.38 -18.61
CA ILE A 47 47.47 -55.00 -17.46
C ILE A 47 47.06 -53.53 -17.53
N GLU A 48 47.98 -52.65 -17.90
CA GLU A 48 47.72 -51.24 -18.17
C GLU A 48 46.70 -51.04 -19.29
N SER A 49 46.74 -51.85 -20.35
CA SER A 49 45.74 -51.81 -21.44
C SER A 49 44.37 -52.28 -20.97
N LEU A 50 44.31 -53.29 -20.12
CA LEU A 50 43.06 -53.76 -19.50
C LEU A 50 42.48 -52.71 -18.54
N LYS A 51 43.34 -52.07 -17.74
CA LYS A 51 42.96 -50.93 -16.89
C LYS A 51 42.39 -49.80 -17.73
N TYR A 52 43.14 -49.33 -18.73
CA TYR A 52 42.75 -48.20 -19.56
C TYR A 52 41.45 -48.44 -20.34
N ILE A 53 41.24 -49.64 -20.91
CA ILE A 53 39.98 -49.91 -21.62
C ILE A 53 38.78 -50.00 -20.66
N THR A 54 38.96 -50.52 -19.45
CA THR A 54 37.86 -50.72 -18.50
C THR A 54 37.55 -49.50 -17.63
N THR A 55 38.56 -48.67 -17.28
CA THR A 55 38.39 -47.53 -16.36
C THR A 55 38.61 -46.17 -17.02
N GLY A 56 39.29 -46.13 -18.17
CA GLY A 56 39.71 -44.90 -18.85
C GLY A 56 40.97 -44.27 -18.29
N ASP A 57 41.49 -44.79 -17.17
CA ASP A 57 42.63 -44.19 -16.49
C ASP A 57 43.94 -44.67 -17.13
N VAL A 58 44.79 -43.71 -17.49
CA VAL A 58 46.10 -43.99 -18.06
C VAL A 58 47.09 -44.43 -16.99
N PRO A 59 48.11 -45.23 -17.32
CA PRO A 59 49.12 -45.63 -16.35
C PRO A 59 49.87 -44.42 -15.75
N PRO A 60 50.32 -44.49 -14.49
CA PRO A 60 51.13 -43.44 -13.90
C PRO A 60 52.46 -43.29 -14.66
N GLY A 61 53.09 -42.12 -14.53
CA GLY A 61 54.33 -41.80 -15.23
C GLY A 61 54.21 -41.56 -16.75
N CYS A 62 53.03 -41.72 -17.35
CA CYS A 62 52.85 -41.61 -18.81
C CYS A 62 52.55 -40.20 -19.35
N GLY A 63 52.78 -39.13 -18.57
CA GLY A 63 52.66 -37.74 -19.04
C GLY A 63 51.33 -37.43 -19.74
N LYS A 64 50.20 -37.59 -19.05
CA LYS A 64 48.82 -37.51 -19.60
C LYS A 64 48.51 -38.56 -20.68
N GLY A 65 49.20 -39.71 -20.63
CA GLY A 65 49.00 -40.85 -21.53
C GLY A 65 49.79 -40.80 -22.83
N ALA A 66 50.56 -39.73 -23.08
CA ALA A 66 51.35 -39.57 -24.29
C ALA A 66 52.40 -40.68 -24.50
N SER A 67 53.01 -41.16 -23.42
CA SER A 67 54.01 -42.24 -23.47
C SER A 67 53.39 -43.66 -23.45
N PHE A 68 52.05 -43.75 -23.44
CA PHE A 68 51.34 -45.04 -23.44
C PHE A 68 51.16 -45.59 -24.86
N ILE A 69 50.93 -44.69 -25.83
CA ILE A 69 50.95 -45.02 -27.26
C ILE A 69 52.40 -45.08 -27.74
N HIS A 70 52.67 -45.86 -28.79
CA HIS A 70 54.01 -45.93 -29.39
C HIS A 70 54.51 -44.53 -29.82
N ASP A 71 55.79 -44.25 -29.58
CA ASP A 71 56.38 -42.94 -29.84
C ASP A 71 56.41 -42.62 -31.36
N PRO A 72 55.83 -41.48 -31.79
CA PRO A 72 55.87 -41.04 -33.19
C PRO A 72 57.28 -40.95 -33.79
N LYS A 73 58.28 -40.54 -33.01
CA LYS A 73 59.68 -40.49 -33.45
C LYS A 73 60.22 -41.87 -33.76
N MET A 74 59.83 -42.89 -32.98
CA MET A 74 60.22 -44.28 -33.22
C MET A 74 59.48 -44.89 -34.41
N ALA A 75 58.23 -44.47 -34.65
CA ALA A 75 57.45 -44.85 -35.83
C ALA A 75 57.91 -44.17 -37.13
N ARG A 76 58.70 -43.08 -37.03
CA ARG A 76 59.01 -42.16 -38.14
C ARG A 76 57.77 -41.48 -38.74
N ASP A 77 56.78 -41.21 -37.90
CA ASP A 77 55.53 -40.53 -38.25
C ASP A 77 55.31 -39.30 -37.36
N HIS A 78 54.53 -38.32 -37.82
CA HIS A 78 54.11 -37.17 -37.00
C HIS A 78 52.96 -37.48 -36.06
N VAL A 79 52.16 -38.49 -36.42
CA VAL A 79 50.92 -38.86 -35.73
C VAL A 79 50.84 -40.38 -35.66
N VAL A 80 50.67 -40.92 -34.47
CA VAL A 80 50.54 -42.36 -34.24
C VAL A 80 49.21 -42.67 -33.57
N ARG A 81 48.46 -43.63 -34.11
CA ARG A 81 47.18 -44.07 -33.55
C ARG A 81 47.32 -45.44 -32.89
N GLY A 82 46.96 -45.49 -31.62
CA GLY A 82 46.84 -46.71 -30.83
C GLY A 82 45.39 -47.16 -30.72
N GLN A 83 45.16 -48.47 -30.64
CA GLN A 83 43.82 -49.03 -30.40
C GLN A 83 43.90 -50.24 -29.47
N ILE A 84 42.96 -50.31 -28.54
CA ILE A 84 42.73 -51.44 -27.66
C ILE A 84 41.31 -51.94 -27.91
N LYS A 85 41.16 -53.26 -28.12
CA LYS A 85 39.86 -53.93 -28.17
C LYS A 85 39.82 -55.05 -27.14
N LEU A 86 38.78 -55.09 -26.34
CA LEU A 86 38.53 -56.12 -25.33
C LEU A 86 37.22 -56.81 -25.65
N ALA A 87 37.26 -58.14 -25.76
CA ALA A 87 36.07 -58.97 -25.87
C ALA A 87 35.87 -59.76 -24.57
N PHE A 88 34.64 -59.72 -24.06
CA PHE A 88 34.22 -60.39 -22.84
C PHE A 88 32.72 -60.69 -22.91
N TYR A 89 32.20 -61.47 -21.96
CA TYR A 89 30.76 -61.70 -21.84
C TYR A 89 30.19 -60.84 -20.72
N ASP A 90 29.00 -60.28 -20.89
CA ASP A 90 28.32 -59.60 -19.78
C ASP A 90 27.71 -60.65 -18.81
N PRO A 91 27.23 -60.23 -17.61
CA PRO A 91 26.57 -61.15 -16.67
C PRO A 91 25.35 -61.90 -17.23
N LYS A 92 24.79 -61.46 -18.36
CA LYS A 92 23.66 -62.08 -19.06
C LYS A 92 24.11 -63.06 -20.15
N GLY A 93 25.42 -63.28 -20.33
CA GLY A 93 25.98 -64.16 -21.35
C GLY A 93 26.01 -63.58 -22.76
N GLN A 94 25.81 -62.27 -22.92
CA GLN A 94 25.94 -61.58 -24.20
C GLN A 94 27.39 -61.23 -24.49
N LYS A 95 27.81 -61.40 -25.75
CA LYS A 95 29.18 -61.08 -26.15
C LYS A 95 29.33 -59.57 -26.34
N ILE A 96 30.27 -59.00 -25.60
CA ILE A 96 30.60 -57.57 -25.62
C ILE A 96 31.97 -57.39 -26.26
N ILE A 97 32.08 -56.39 -27.14
CA ILE A 97 33.35 -55.93 -27.70
C ILE A 97 33.46 -54.44 -27.38
N ALA A 98 34.37 -54.11 -26.46
CA ALA A 98 34.76 -52.74 -26.19
C ALA A 98 35.98 -52.36 -27.04
N SER A 99 36.02 -51.12 -27.52
CA SER A 99 37.15 -50.59 -28.27
C SER A 99 37.45 -49.17 -27.83
N ARG A 100 38.71 -48.86 -27.54
CA ARG A 100 39.20 -47.49 -27.32
C ARG A 100 40.34 -47.20 -28.30
N SER A 101 40.26 -46.06 -28.97
CA SER A 101 41.28 -45.58 -29.90
C SER A 101 41.79 -44.23 -29.43
N ALA A 102 43.10 -44.03 -29.52
CA ALA A 102 43.74 -42.78 -29.15
C ALA A 102 44.86 -42.46 -30.12
N GLU A 103 45.20 -41.18 -30.21
CA GLU A 103 46.21 -40.63 -31.10
C GLU A 103 47.25 -39.88 -30.29
N VAL A 104 48.53 -40.06 -30.60
CA VAL A 104 49.61 -39.21 -30.08
C VAL A 104 50.24 -38.47 -31.24
N THR A 105 50.31 -37.16 -31.10
CA THR A 105 50.90 -36.25 -32.08
C THR A 105 52.18 -35.64 -31.53
N GLN A 106 53.24 -35.68 -32.34
CA GLN A 106 54.49 -34.99 -32.03
C GLN A 106 54.33 -33.49 -32.30
N LYS A 107 54.25 -32.69 -31.22
CA LYS A 107 54.34 -31.22 -31.30
C LYS A 107 55.80 -30.77 -31.13
N GLN A 108 56.07 -29.49 -31.39
CA GLN A 108 57.43 -28.92 -31.37
C GLN A 108 58.21 -29.21 -30.07
N LYS A 109 57.57 -29.14 -28.90
CA LYS A 109 58.23 -29.32 -27.58
C LYS A 109 57.70 -30.48 -26.73
N ALA A 110 56.61 -31.15 -27.14
CA ALA A 110 55.97 -32.18 -26.33
C ALA A 110 55.18 -33.18 -27.19
N LEU A 111 54.94 -34.37 -26.65
CA LEU A 111 53.94 -35.31 -27.17
C LEU A 111 52.57 -34.95 -26.61
N GLN A 112 51.54 -34.94 -27.45
CA GLN A 112 50.15 -34.75 -27.01
C GLN A 112 49.29 -35.95 -27.37
N MET A 113 48.63 -36.54 -26.38
CA MET A 113 47.62 -37.58 -26.57
C MET A 113 46.23 -36.96 -26.74
N LYS A 114 45.44 -37.52 -27.65
CA LYS A 114 44.02 -37.27 -27.83
C LYS A 114 43.28 -38.59 -27.92
N THR A 115 42.28 -38.81 -27.06
CA THR A 115 41.35 -39.94 -27.22
C THR A 115 40.45 -39.65 -28.43
N LEU A 116 40.36 -40.60 -29.36
CA LEU A 116 39.58 -40.46 -30.59
C LEU A 116 38.16 -40.99 -30.36
N ASP A 117 38.02 -42.32 -30.30
CA ASP A 117 36.73 -43.01 -30.28
C ASP A 117 36.73 -44.10 -29.21
N ALA A 118 35.61 -44.23 -28.50
CA ALA A 118 35.34 -45.31 -27.57
C ALA A 118 33.98 -45.93 -27.89
N THR A 119 33.92 -47.24 -28.15
CA THR A 119 32.70 -47.93 -28.58
C THR A 119 32.48 -49.23 -27.82
N ILE A 120 31.22 -49.53 -27.51
CA ILE A 120 30.79 -50.79 -26.89
C ILE A 120 29.80 -51.45 -27.86
N THR A 121 30.16 -52.62 -28.37
CA THR A 121 29.29 -53.42 -29.24
C THR A 121 28.76 -54.61 -28.48
N ARG A 122 27.44 -54.74 -28.39
CA ARG A 122 26.76 -55.89 -27.79
C ARG A 122 26.24 -56.79 -28.91
N THR A 123 26.55 -58.07 -28.84
CA THR A 123 26.00 -59.08 -29.75
C THR A 123 24.96 -59.89 -28.98
N ASN A 124 23.72 -59.85 -29.43
CA ASN A 124 22.66 -60.65 -28.84
C ASN A 124 22.89 -62.13 -29.18
N SER A 125 23.02 -62.96 -28.15
CA SER A 125 23.30 -64.40 -28.30
C SER A 125 22.15 -65.19 -28.93
N GLN A 126 20.92 -64.65 -28.91
CA GLN A 126 19.73 -65.32 -29.47
C GLN A 126 19.42 -64.90 -30.91
N THR A 127 19.59 -63.61 -31.25
CA THR A 127 19.26 -63.09 -32.58
C THR A 127 20.48 -62.88 -33.49
N GLY A 128 21.69 -62.92 -32.94
CA GLY A 128 22.93 -62.58 -33.65
C GLY A 128 23.08 -61.08 -33.98
N GLU A 129 22.09 -60.27 -33.61
CA GLU A 129 22.06 -58.83 -33.88
C GLU A 129 23.16 -58.11 -33.09
N LYS A 130 23.84 -57.17 -33.76
CA LYS A 130 24.90 -56.36 -33.16
C LYS A 130 24.41 -54.94 -32.94
N VAL A 131 24.26 -54.56 -31.68
CA VAL A 131 23.93 -53.20 -31.28
C VAL A 131 25.23 -52.52 -30.86
N GLN A 132 25.64 -51.50 -31.60
CA GLN A 132 26.83 -50.70 -31.28
C GLN A 132 26.40 -49.39 -30.63
N LEU A 133 26.81 -49.20 -29.38
CA LEU A 133 26.78 -47.91 -28.73
C LEU A 133 28.09 -47.19 -29.04
N SER A 134 28.00 -46.23 -29.95
CA SER A 134 29.05 -45.26 -30.23
C SER A 134 28.69 -43.96 -29.52
N SER A 135 29.40 -43.66 -28.45
CA SER A 135 29.02 -42.58 -27.54
C SER A 135 30.23 -41.72 -27.17
N LYS A 136 29.99 -40.49 -26.71
CA LYS A 136 31.08 -39.60 -26.25
C LYS A 136 31.80 -40.31 -25.10
N CYS A 137 33.10 -40.05 -24.90
CA CYS A 137 33.92 -40.78 -23.91
C CYS A 137 33.30 -40.88 -22.50
N ALA A 138 32.49 -39.89 -22.09
CA ALA A 138 31.78 -39.86 -20.80
C ALA A 138 30.70 -40.96 -20.67
N ASP A 139 30.00 -41.28 -21.77
CA ASP A 139 28.97 -42.32 -21.78
C ASP A 139 29.63 -43.70 -21.71
N PHE A 140 30.76 -43.90 -22.43
CA PHE A 140 31.54 -45.14 -22.35
C PHE A 140 32.01 -45.42 -20.92
N GLU A 141 32.47 -44.41 -20.19
CA GLU A 141 32.93 -44.54 -18.80
C GLU A 141 31.80 -44.83 -17.81
N THR A 142 30.58 -44.44 -18.15
CA THR A 142 29.38 -44.74 -17.36
C THR A 142 28.85 -46.15 -17.67
N GLU A 143 28.89 -46.56 -18.94
CA GLU A 143 28.35 -47.83 -19.42
C GLU A 143 29.28 -49.02 -19.14
N MET A 144 30.59 -48.85 -19.31
CA MET A 144 31.57 -49.93 -19.16
C MET A 144 31.49 -50.65 -17.78
N PRO A 145 31.44 -49.94 -16.63
CA PRO A 145 31.24 -50.58 -15.32
C PRO A 145 29.94 -51.38 -15.20
N GLN A 146 28.86 -50.94 -15.87
CA GLN A 146 27.57 -51.63 -15.87
C GLN A 146 27.64 -52.94 -16.65
N VAL A 147 28.30 -52.91 -17.81
CA VAL A 147 28.41 -54.06 -18.71
C VAL A 147 29.37 -55.13 -18.16
N ILE A 148 30.47 -54.73 -17.52
CA ILE A 148 31.40 -55.67 -16.87
C ILE A 148 30.90 -56.15 -15.49
N GLY A 149 29.92 -55.45 -14.91
CA GLY A 149 29.31 -55.80 -13.62
C GLY A 149 30.22 -55.57 -12.41
N VAL A 150 31.22 -54.70 -12.53
CA VAL A 150 32.20 -54.39 -11.47
C VAL A 150 32.43 -52.87 -11.45
N SER A 151 32.47 -52.28 -10.25
CA SER A 151 32.66 -50.84 -10.11
C SER A 151 34.04 -50.38 -10.59
N LYS A 152 34.14 -49.14 -11.10
CA LYS A 152 35.42 -48.53 -11.51
C LYS A 152 36.46 -48.59 -10.38
N ALA A 153 36.05 -48.37 -9.13
CA ALA A 153 36.94 -48.42 -7.96
C ALA A 153 37.54 -49.82 -7.73
N ILE A 154 36.75 -50.89 -7.89
CA ILE A 154 37.25 -52.27 -7.76
C ILE A 154 38.20 -52.60 -8.94
N LEU A 155 37.83 -52.20 -10.17
CA LEU A 155 38.68 -52.39 -11.34
C LEU A 155 40.04 -51.71 -11.18
N ASN A 156 40.07 -50.50 -10.63
CA ASN A 156 41.31 -49.73 -10.45
C ASN A 156 42.16 -50.15 -9.25
N ASN A 157 41.55 -50.39 -8.09
CA ASN A 157 42.27 -50.55 -6.83
C ASN A 157 42.47 -52.02 -6.43
N VAL A 158 41.75 -52.96 -7.06
CA VAL A 158 41.78 -54.39 -6.70
C VAL A 158 42.19 -55.25 -7.89
N ILE A 159 41.48 -55.16 -9.02
CA ILE A 159 41.65 -56.09 -10.15
C ILE A 159 42.84 -55.70 -11.04
N PHE A 160 42.90 -54.44 -11.48
CA PHE A 160 43.98 -53.88 -12.29
C PHE A 160 44.75 -52.81 -11.51
N CYS A 161 45.06 -53.12 -10.25
CA CYS A 161 45.90 -52.27 -9.42
C CYS A 161 47.26 -52.07 -10.09
N HIS A 162 47.75 -50.83 -10.12
CA HIS A 162 49.07 -50.56 -10.67
C HIS A 162 50.15 -51.12 -9.74
N GLN A 163 51.29 -51.53 -10.29
CA GLN A 163 52.38 -52.13 -9.49
C GLN A 163 52.87 -51.19 -8.38
N GLU A 164 52.99 -49.89 -8.68
CA GLU A 164 53.43 -48.86 -7.73
C GLU A 164 52.39 -48.62 -6.63
N ASP A 165 51.12 -48.90 -6.91
CA ASP A 165 50.00 -48.71 -5.98
C ASP A 165 49.62 -50.01 -5.26
N SER A 166 50.27 -51.14 -5.54
CA SER A 166 49.85 -52.47 -5.06
C SER A 166 49.87 -52.62 -3.54
N ASN A 167 50.75 -51.87 -2.87
CA ASN A 167 50.88 -51.83 -1.42
C ASN A 167 49.96 -50.82 -0.74
N TRP A 168 48.97 -50.27 -1.45
CA TRP A 168 48.04 -49.29 -0.89
C TRP A 168 47.33 -49.71 0.40
N PRO A 169 47.04 -51.01 0.69
CA PRO A 169 46.46 -51.40 1.97
C PRO A 169 47.37 -51.11 3.17
N LEU A 170 48.66 -50.91 2.94
CA LEU A 170 49.68 -50.58 3.95
C LEU A 170 50.02 -49.08 3.98
N ASP A 171 49.36 -48.27 3.16
CA ASP A 171 49.56 -46.82 3.12
C ASP A 171 48.94 -46.14 4.36
N GLU A 172 49.10 -44.83 4.48
CA GLU A 172 48.55 -44.07 5.60
C GLU A 172 47.01 -44.16 5.69
N GLY A 173 46.48 -44.13 6.92
CA GLY A 173 45.07 -44.43 7.20
C GLY A 173 44.06 -43.58 6.41
N LYS A 174 44.41 -42.33 6.06
CA LYS A 174 43.56 -41.47 5.24
C LYS A 174 43.42 -42.00 3.80
N LYS A 175 44.53 -42.32 3.13
CA LYS A 175 44.53 -42.84 1.75
C LYS A 175 43.88 -44.21 1.66
N VAL A 176 44.11 -45.06 2.66
CA VAL A 176 43.45 -46.37 2.79
C VAL A 176 41.94 -46.19 2.89
N LYS A 177 41.48 -45.31 3.79
CA LYS A 177 40.06 -45.00 3.95
C LYS A 177 39.42 -44.47 2.67
N GLU A 178 40.09 -43.56 1.95
CA GLU A 178 39.60 -43.04 0.68
C GLU A 178 39.39 -44.14 -0.37
N LYS A 179 40.31 -45.11 -0.48
CA LYS A 179 40.17 -46.26 -1.37
C LYS A 179 39.05 -47.21 -0.92
N PHE A 180 38.90 -47.45 0.38
CA PHE A 180 37.80 -48.22 0.95
C PHE A 180 36.43 -47.57 0.68
N ASP A 181 36.30 -46.27 0.93
CA ASP A 181 35.07 -45.50 0.69
C ASP A 181 34.70 -45.50 -0.80
N ALA A 182 35.71 -45.48 -1.70
CA ALA A 182 35.50 -45.62 -3.14
C ALA A 182 35.06 -47.03 -3.54
N ILE A 183 35.67 -48.09 -2.98
CA ILE A 183 35.33 -49.50 -3.26
C ILE A 183 33.90 -49.80 -2.80
N PHE A 184 33.54 -49.40 -1.58
CA PHE A 184 32.22 -49.63 -1.00
C PHE A 184 31.18 -48.58 -1.39
N SER A 185 31.56 -47.56 -2.17
CA SER A 185 30.69 -46.44 -2.56
C SER A 185 30.03 -45.73 -1.36
N ALA A 186 30.68 -45.77 -0.19
CA ALA A 186 30.15 -45.24 1.07
C ALA A 186 29.94 -43.71 1.00
N THR A 187 30.73 -43.01 0.20
CA THR A 187 30.64 -41.55 -0.01
C THR A 187 29.27 -41.10 -0.52
N LYS A 188 28.56 -41.91 -1.33
CA LYS A 188 27.21 -41.59 -1.80
C LYS A 188 26.20 -41.61 -0.66
N TYR A 189 26.29 -42.62 0.20
CA TYR A 189 25.42 -42.76 1.37
C TYR A 189 25.67 -41.65 2.40
N ILE A 190 26.94 -41.32 2.65
CA ILE A 190 27.31 -40.21 3.55
C ILE A 190 26.70 -38.88 3.07
N LYS A 191 26.86 -38.54 1.79
CA LYS A 191 26.27 -37.32 1.20
C LYS A 191 24.73 -37.31 1.27
N CYS A 192 24.09 -38.46 1.05
CA CYS A 192 22.65 -38.59 1.17
C CYS A 192 22.19 -38.31 2.62
N LEU A 193 22.86 -38.91 3.60
CA LEU A 193 22.59 -38.69 5.02
C LEU A 193 22.79 -37.24 5.45
N GLU A 194 23.86 -36.58 4.98
CA GLU A 194 24.10 -35.16 5.21
C GLU A 194 22.96 -34.30 4.65
N THR A 195 22.49 -34.62 3.44
CA THR A 195 21.36 -33.93 2.81
C THR A 195 20.06 -34.11 3.60
N ILE A 196 19.75 -35.34 4.02
CA ILE A 196 18.58 -35.65 4.85
C ILE A 196 18.66 -34.91 6.19
N SER A 197 19.83 -34.89 6.83
CA SER A 197 20.06 -34.18 8.09
C SER A 197 19.83 -32.68 7.94
N LYS A 198 20.30 -32.08 6.85
CA LYS A 198 20.06 -30.67 6.52
C LYS A 198 18.57 -30.38 6.33
N LEU A 199 17.87 -31.15 5.50
CA LEU A 199 16.44 -30.98 5.25
C LEU A 199 15.61 -31.13 6.54
N ARG A 200 15.96 -32.07 7.42
CA ARG A 200 15.29 -32.24 8.72
C ARG A 200 15.42 -31.00 9.59
N LYS A 201 16.61 -30.37 9.63
CA LYS A 201 16.83 -29.13 10.40
C LYS A 201 15.99 -27.98 9.85
N GLU A 202 15.98 -27.80 8.54
CA GLU A 202 15.19 -26.76 7.86
C GLU A 202 13.69 -26.94 8.14
N LYS A 203 13.16 -28.15 7.98
CA LYS A 203 11.74 -28.43 8.23
C LYS A 203 11.36 -28.26 9.70
N LYS A 204 12.24 -28.61 10.64
CA LYS A 204 12.00 -28.38 12.07
C LYS A 204 11.90 -26.88 12.39
N ALA A 205 12.74 -26.04 11.78
CA ALA A 205 12.67 -24.59 11.94
C ALA A 205 11.37 -24.02 11.35
N GLU A 206 10.97 -24.49 10.15
CA GLU A 206 9.72 -24.08 9.50
C GLU A 206 8.48 -24.41 10.35
N VAL A 207 8.44 -25.61 10.95
CA VAL A 207 7.35 -26.03 11.85
C VAL A 207 7.28 -25.11 13.07
N LYS A 208 8.42 -24.79 13.69
CA LYS A 208 8.46 -23.88 14.84
C LYS A 208 7.90 -22.50 14.49
N HIS A 209 8.34 -21.93 13.36
CA HIS A 209 7.86 -20.64 12.89
C HIS A 209 6.35 -20.64 12.60
N LYS A 210 5.82 -21.69 11.96
CA LYS A 210 4.38 -21.83 11.72
C LYS A 210 3.59 -21.95 13.02
N GLN A 211 4.13 -22.65 14.03
CA GLN A 211 3.48 -22.77 15.33
C GLN A 211 3.37 -21.42 16.04
N GLU A 212 4.43 -20.61 16.00
CA GLU A 212 4.44 -19.23 16.52
C GLU A 212 3.42 -18.36 15.77
N LEU A 213 3.39 -18.43 14.42
CA LEU A 213 2.42 -17.71 13.60
C LEU A 213 0.97 -18.10 13.93
N ILE A 214 0.67 -19.39 14.11
CA ILE A 214 -0.66 -19.86 14.50
C ILE A 214 -1.05 -19.27 15.86
N SER A 215 -0.13 -19.20 16.82
CA SER A 215 -0.38 -18.59 18.12
C SER A 215 -0.76 -17.11 18.00
N SER A 216 0.00 -16.34 17.22
CA SER A 216 -0.30 -14.92 16.98
C SER A 216 -1.61 -14.72 16.23
N LEU A 217 -1.89 -15.53 15.21
CA LEU A 217 -3.14 -15.45 14.45
C LEU A 217 -4.37 -15.77 15.31
N LYS A 218 -4.25 -16.71 16.26
CA LYS A 218 -5.32 -16.99 17.23
C LYS A 218 -5.60 -15.77 18.11
N GLN A 219 -4.56 -15.13 18.65
CA GLN A 219 -4.71 -13.91 19.45
C GLN A 219 -5.39 -12.79 18.65
N TRP A 220 -4.97 -12.56 17.40
CA TRP A 220 -5.60 -11.54 16.55
C TRP A 220 -7.05 -11.86 16.22
N LYS A 221 -7.39 -13.15 16.01
CA LYS A 221 -8.77 -13.58 15.80
C LYS A 221 -9.63 -13.30 17.03
N GLU A 222 -9.15 -13.65 18.22
CA GLU A 222 -9.86 -13.40 19.48
C GLU A 222 -10.06 -11.90 19.72
N GLU A 223 -9.03 -11.08 19.49
CA GLU A 223 -9.14 -9.62 19.63
C GLU A 223 -10.11 -9.01 18.62
N ALA A 224 -10.08 -9.45 17.35
CA ALA A 224 -11.01 -9.01 16.33
C ALA A 224 -12.45 -9.39 16.67
N GLN A 225 -12.66 -10.59 17.22
CA GLN A 225 -13.97 -11.04 17.67
C GLN A 225 -14.49 -10.18 18.84
N ARG A 226 -13.67 -9.93 19.86
CA ARG A 226 -14.01 -9.03 20.98
C ARG A 226 -14.40 -7.63 20.49
N LYS A 227 -13.63 -7.05 19.55
CA LYS A 227 -13.94 -5.73 18.98
C LYS A 227 -15.25 -5.74 18.17
N ARG A 228 -15.57 -6.83 17.47
CA ARG A 228 -16.85 -6.98 16.76
C ARG A 228 -18.03 -7.02 17.72
N GLU A 229 -17.92 -7.76 18.81
CA GLU A 229 -18.95 -7.86 19.85
C GLU A 229 -19.18 -6.48 20.50
N GLU A 230 -18.11 -5.77 20.86
CA GLU A 230 -18.19 -4.42 21.42
C GLU A 230 -18.84 -3.42 20.45
N LEU A 231 -18.49 -3.48 19.16
CA LEU A 231 -19.06 -2.63 18.13
C LEU A 231 -20.55 -2.93 17.89
N SER A 232 -20.94 -4.21 17.97
CA SER A 232 -22.35 -4.62 17.92
C SER A 232 -23.13 -4.05 19.11
N GLY A 233 -22.59 -4.16 20.33
CA GLY A 233 -23.20 -3.59 21.53
C GLY A 233 -23.34 -2.06 21.45
N LYS A 234 -22.28 -1.37 21.00
CA LYS A 234 -22.33 0.10 20.80
C LYS A 234 -23.33 0.52 19.72
N LYS A 235 -23.50 -0.25 18.65
CA LYS A 235 -24.51 0.01 17.62
C LYS A 235 -25.93 -0.13 18.18
N GLN A 236 -26.18 -1.17 18.96
CA GLN A 236 -27.49 -1.35 19.60
C GLN A 236 -27.79 -0.20 20.56
N LEU A 237 -26.82 0.17 21.41
CA LEU A 237 -26.97 1.30 22.32
C LEU A 237 -27.24 2.62 21.59
N LYS A 238 -26.55 2.86 20.47
CA LYS A 238 -26.79 4.03 19.61
C LYS A 238 -28.25 4.05 19.11
N LYS A 239 -28.74 2.92 18.60
CA LYS A 239 -30.12 2.79 18.11
C LYS A 239 -31.14 3.06 19.22
N ASP A 240 -30.93 2.50 20.41
CA ASP A 240 -31.81 2.72 21.55
C ASP A 240 -31.84 4.20 21.99
N MET A 241 -30.68 4.88 21.92
CA MET A 241 -30.59 6.31 22.21
C MET A 241 -31.27 7.17 21.14
N GLU A 242 -31.13 6.82 19.86
CA GLU A 242 -31.83 7.50 18.76
C GLU A 242 -33.35 7.38 18.92
N GLU A 243 -33.87 6.19 19.27
CA GLU A 243 -35.29 5.98 19.54
C GLU A 243 -35.79 6.80 20.74
N LYS A 244 -35.02 6.87 21.83
CA LYS A 244 -35.35 7.72 22.99
C LYS A 244 -35.36 9.20 22.64
N LEU A 245 -34.38 9.65 21.85
CA LEU A 245 -34.25 11.04 21.44
C LEU A 245 -35.43 11.46 20.56
N GLU A 246 -35.90 10.56 19.70
CA GLU A 246 -37.08 10.79 18.88
C GLU A 246 -38.37 10.88 19.71
N LYS A 247 -38.53 10.04 20.73
CA LYS A 247 -39.66 10.15 21.69
C LYS A 247 -39.65 11.50 22.41
N ILE A 248 -38.50 11.92 22.94
CA ILE A 248 -38.35 13.21 23.63
C ILE A 248 -38.64 14.38 22.70
N LYS A 249 -38.20 14.32 21.44
CA LYS A 249 -38.55 15.35 20.43
C LYS A 249 -40.06 15.45 20.22
N ASN A 250 -40.73 14.32 20.05
CA ASN A 250 -42.18 14.28 19.86
C ASN A 250 -42.94 14.80 21.08
N GLU A 251 -42.51 14.45 22.29
CA GLU A 251 -43.06 14.98 23.54
C GLU A 251 -42.85 16.49 23.65
N LYS A 252 -41.65 16.98 23.33
CA LYS A 252 -41.35 18.42 23.30
C LYS A 252 -42.25 19.16 22.30
N GLU A 253 -42.42 18.62 21.09
CA GLU A 253 -43.29 19.19 20.06
C GLU A 253 -44.74 19.29 20.55
N HIS A 254 -45.24 18.24 21.19
CA HIS A 254 -46.59 18.22 21.77
C HIS A 254 -46.74 19.27 22.88
N ILE A 255 -45.80 19.32 23.83
CA ILE A 255 -45.80 20.32 24.91
C ILE A 255 -45.76 21.73 24.32
N TYR A 256 -44.97 21.97 23.28
CA TYR A 256 -44.86 23.28 22.65
C TYR A 256 -46.17 23.71 21.96
N LYS A 257 -46.87 22.78 21.29
CA LYS A 257 -48.21 23.04 20.74
C LYS A 257 -49.22 23.39 21.83
N GLU A 258 -49.23 22.63 22.93
CA GLU A 258 -50.10 22.92 24.07
C GLU A 258 -49.76 24.26 24.73
N TYR A 259 -48.49 24.63 24.80
CA TYR A 259 -48.04 25.93 25.29
C TYR A 259 -48.59 27.07 24.42
N ILE A 260 -48.43 26.98 23.09
CA ILE A 260 -48.97 27.98 22.15
C ILE A 260 -50.49 28.11 22.31
N ARG A 261 -51.21 26.98 22.38
CA ARG A 261 -52.67 26.96 22.57
C ARG A 261 -53.08 27.67 23.85
N LYS A 262 -52.43 27.35 24.98
CA LYS A 262 -52.71 27.98 26.27
C LYS A 262 -52.38 29.47 26.26
N ASN A 263 -51.28 29.87 25.63
CA ASN A 263 -50.90 31.28 25.53
C ASN A 263 -51.92 32.08 24.70
N GLY A 264 -52.43 31.52 23.60
CA GLY A 264 -53.49 32.14 22.81
C GLY A 264 -54.79 32.31 23.60
N ILE A 265 -55.18 31.32 24.41
CA ILE A 265 -56.33 31.44 25.31
C ILE A 265 -56.10 32.54 26.35
N LEU A 266 -54.89 32.61 26.93
CA LEU A 266 -54.53 33.62 27.91
C LEU A 266 -54.59 35.04 27.31
N GLU A 267 -54.13 35.22 26.07
CA GLU A 267 -54.25 36.49 25.34
C GLU A 267 -55.71 36.89 25.09
N SER A 268 -56.58 35.95 24.69
CA SER A 268 -58.01 36.24 24.55
C SER A 268 -58.66 36.61 25.88
N PHE A 269 -58.32 35.89 26.96
CA PHE A 269 -58.82 36.21 28.30
C PHE A 269 -58.34 37.59 28.77
N HIS A 270 -57.09 37.96 28.46
CA HIS A 270 -56.59 39.30 28.75
C HIS A 270 -57.35 40.38 28.00
N LYS A 271 -57.70 40.18 26.72
CA LYS A 271 -58.53 41.13 25.95
C LYS A 271 -59.91 41.29 26.58
N GLU A 272 -60.57 40.18 26.86
CA GLU A 272 -61.91 40.18 27.46
C GLU A 272 -61.92 40.81 28.86
N LYS A 273 -60.85 40.60 29.64
CA LYS A 273 -60.66 41.27 30.94
C LYS A 273 -60.50 42.78 30.80
N VAL A 274 -59.71 43.25 29.82
CA VAL A 274 -59.55 44.69 29.54
C VAL A 274 -60.88 45.31 29.12
N GLU A 275 -61.65 44.63 28.26
CA GLU A 275 -63.00 45.07 27.88
C GLU A 275 -63.94 45.16 29.09
N LEU A 276 -63.97 44.11 29.92
CA LEU A 276 -64.79 44.09 31.14
C LEU A 276 -64.42 45.22 32.11
N ASP A 277 -63.13 45.45 32.33
CA ASP A 277 -62.67 46.54 33.21
C ASP A 277 -63.02 47.91 32.62
N GLY A 278 -62.93 48.08 31.28
CA GLY A 278 -63.43 49.26 30.58
C GLY A 278 -64.93 49.49 30.78
N GLU A 279 -65.73 48.43 30.69
CA GLU A 279 -67.18 48.52 30.86
C GLU A 279 -67.59 48.76 32.31
N LYS A 280 -66.84 48.25 33.29
CA LYS A 280 -67.01 48.61 34.71
C LYS A 280 -66.76 50.10 34.96
N ILE A 281 -65.71 50.67 34.35
CA ILE A 281 -65.41 52.11 34.47
C ILE A 281 -66.56 52.94 33.85
N ARG A 282 -67.08 52.53 32.70
CA ARG A 282 -68.25 53.17 32.07
C ARG A 282 -69.50 53.08 32.95
N LEU A 283 -69.76 51.92 33.55
CA LEU A 283 -70.89 51.75 34.45
C LEU A 283 -70.77 52.65 35.69
N SER A 284 -69.58 52.74 36.29
CA SER A 284 -69.30 53.62 37.43
C SER A 284 -69.56 55.09 37.07
N SER A 285 -68.98 55.58 35.98
CA SER A 285 -69.16 56.97 35.53
C SER A 285 -70.61 57.28 35.14
N THR A 286 -71.34 56.32 34.57
CA THR A 286 -72.77 56.47 34.27
C THR A 286 -73.60 56.55 35.54
N ASN A 287 -73.30 55.72 36.56
CA ASN A 287 -73.97 55.78 37.86
C ASN A 287 -73.70 57.09 38.60
N GLU A 288 -72.47 57.63 38.51
CA GLU A 288 -72.15 58.96 39.02
C GLU A 288 -72.98 60.05 38.32
N ARG A 289 -73.02 60.05 36.98
CA ARG A 289 -73.87 60.99 36.22
C ARG A 289 -75.35 60.91 36.59
N ILE A 290 -75.89 59.69 36.78
CA ILE A 290 -77.28 59.50 37.21
C ILE A 290 -77.49 60.10 38.61
N ARG A 291 -76.50 59.96 39.51
CA ARG A 291 -76.56 60.53 40.86
C ARG A 291 -76.54 62.06 40.82
N ASP A 292 -75.69 62.65 39.98
CA ASP A 292 -75.58 64.10 39.82
C ASP A 292 -76.89 64.70 39.27
N ILE A 293 -77.43 64.14 38.18
CA ILE A 293 -78.71 64.58 37.59
C ILE A 293 -79.86 64.49 38.60
N ARG A 294 -79.90 63.42 39.41
CA ARG A 294 -80.93 63.28 40.46
C ARG A 294 -80.79 64.31 41.58
N SER A 295 -79.58 64.80 41.83
CA SER A 295 -79.34 65.83 42.84
C SER A 295 -79.75 67.23 42.37
N GLU A 296 -79.68 67.49 41.06
CA GLU A 296 -80.05 68.78 40.44
C GLU A 296 -81.57 68.97 40.28
N GLN A 297 -82.37 67.89 40.24
CA GLN A 297 -83.82 67.96 40.01
C GLN A 297 -84.69 68.40 41.21
N ASN A 298 -84.12 68.93 42.29
CA ASN A 298 -84.86 69.21 43.53
C ASN A 298 -85.37 70.66 43.71
N GLU A 299 -85.23 71.54 42.72
CA GLU A 299 -85.90 72.84 42.74
C GLU A 299 -87.32 72.72 42.16
N GLN A 300 -88.32 72.53 43.02
CA GLN A 300 -89.72 72.67 42.63
C GLN A 300 -90.04 74.16 42.44
N PHE A 301 -90.33 74.56 41.20
CA PHE A 301 -90.88 75.88 40.88
C PHE A 301 -92.38 75.92 41.23
N ASP A 302 -92.73 76.62 42.31
CA ASP A 302 -94.11 76.81 42.76
C ASP A 302 -94.73 78.04 42.08
N CYS A 303 -95.22 77.86 40.85
CA CYS A 303 -95.98 78.90 40.14
C CYS A 303 -97.14 78.30 39.33
N SER A 304 -98.21 79.07 39.11
CA SER A 304 -99.40 78.58 38.41
C SER A 304 -99.12 78.43 36.90
N ASP A 305 -99.72 77.42 36.24
CA ASP A 305 -99.56 77.13 34.80
C ASP A 305 -99.76 78.36 33.88
N ARG A 306 -100.58 79.32 34.33
CA ARG A 306 -100.87 80.56 33.59
C ARG A 306 -99.76 81.60 33.74
N GLU A 307 -99.11 81.65 34.89
CA GLU A 307 -97.95 82.50 35.17
C GLU A 307 -96.68 81.91 34.56
N LEU A 308 -96.52 80.58 34.60
CA LEU A 308 -95.41 79.88 33.94
C LEU A 308 -95.44 80.07 32.42
N LYS A 309 -96.61 80.01 31.78
CA LYS A 309 -96.73 80.32 30.34
C LYS A 309 -96.40 81.77 30.00
N ARG A 310 -96.80 82.73 30.86
CA ARG A 310 -96.40 84.13 30.66
C ARG A 310 -94.90 84.32 30.84
N MET A 311 -94.30 83.68 31.84
CA MET A 311 -92.83 83.72 32.03
C MET A 311 -92.10 83.07 30.87
N ILE A 312 -92.61 81.97 30.31
CA ILE A 312 -92.04 81.34 29.10
C ILE A 312 -92.18 82.27 27.89
N ASP A 313 -93.34 82.89 27.68
CA ASP A 313 -93.56 83.82 26.56
C ASP A 313 -92.67 85.09 26.70
N ASP A 314 -92.56 85.65 27.90
CA ASP A 314 -91.68 86.79 28.19
C ASP A 314 -90.20 86.41 28.06
N LEU A 315 -89.81 85.20 28.51
CA LEU A 315 -88.46 84.66 28.32
C LEU A 315 -88.16 84.41 26.84
N ASP A 316 -89.11 83.93 26.04
CA ASP A 316 -88.93 83.75 24.59
C ASP A 316 -88.77 85.11 23.88
N ILE A 317 -89.47 86.15 24.34
CA ILE A 317 -89.27 87.53 23.85
C ILE A 317 -87.87 88.03 24.24
N ASP A 318 -87.44 87.81 25.49
CA ASP A 318 -86.12 88.21 25.97
C ASP A 318 -84.99 87.40 25.31
N ILE A 319 -85.18 86.11 25.06
CA ILE A 319 -84.25 85.26 24.32
C ILE A 319 -84.11 85.79 22.89
N LYS A 320 -85.21 86.07 22.17
CA LYS A 320 -85.13 86.65 20.83
C LYS A 320 -84.46 88.01 20.82
N LYS A 321 -84.68 88.83 21.85
CA LYS A 321 -84.05 90.14 22.00
C LYS A 321 -82.55 90.00 22.26
N LYS A 322 -82.16 89.04 23.11
CA LYS A 322 -80.76 88.71 23.42
C LYS A 322 -80.03 88.03 22.26
N GLU A 323 -80.70 87.20 21.48
CA GLU A 323 -80.17 86.62 20.25
C GLU A 323 -79.87 87.72 19.22
N LYS A 324 -80.77 88.70 19.08
CA LYS A 324 -80.54 89.86 18.22
C LYS A 324 -79.39 90.73 18.73
N GLU A 325 -79.34 91.04 20.03
CA GLU A 325 -78.21 91.75 20.65
C GLU A 325 -76.89 90.97 20.48
N LEU A 326 -76.91 89.64 20.57
CA LEU A 326 -75.74 88.78 20.36
C LEU A 326 -75.28 88.82 18.91
N GLU A 327 -76.22 88.87 17.95
CA GLU A 327 -75.90 88.94 16.53
C GLU A 327 -75.32 90.32 16.16
N ASP A 328 -75.87 91.40 16.72
CA ASP A 328 -75.32 92.75 16.60
C ASP A 328 -73.91 92.83 17.20
N VAL A 329 -73.69 92.31 18.42
CA VAL A 329 -72.36 92.26 19.06
C VAL A 329 -71.39 91.37 18.28
N LYS A 330 -71.83 90.24 17.71
CA LYS A 330 -70.98 89.41 16.83
C LYS A 330 -70.61 90.13 15.53
N SER A 331 -71.47 91.02 15.04
CA SER A 331 -71.15 91.87 13.89
C SER A 331 -70.12 92.92 14.27
N ASP A 332 -70.26 93.56 15.44
CA ASP A 332 -69.30 94.53 15.96
C ASP A 332 -67.94 93.89 16.24
N ILE A 333 -67.91 92.68 16.82
CA ILE A 333 -66.67 91.90 17.02
C ILE A 333 -65.99 91.64 15.68
N ARG A 334 -66.74 91.22 14.64
CA ARG A 334 -66.16 91.00 13.30
C ARG A 334 -65.58 92.28 12.70
N MET A 335 -66.24 93.43 12.91
CA MET A 335 -65.71 94.72 12.47
C MET A 335 -64.41 95.10 13.20
N ILE A 336 -64.35 94.87 14.51
CA ILE A 336 -63.17 95.15 15.33
C ILE A 336 -62.03 94.18 14.97
N GLU A 337 -62.31 92.90 14.72
CA GLU A 337 -61.34 91.91 14.26
C GLU A 337 -60.74 92.32 12.89
N ASP A 338 -61.58 92.79 11.96
CA ASP A 338 -61.13 93.31 10.66
C ASP A 338 -60.23 94.56 10.81
N ASP A 339 -60.54 95.43 11.77
CA ASP A 339 -59.73 96.62 12.05
C ASP A 339 -58.42 96.28 12.79
N ILE A 340 -58.43 95.30 13.69
CA ILE A 340 -57.23 94.73 14.31
C ILE A 340 -56.34 94.12 13.23
N ASP A 341 -56.88 93.36 12.29
CA ASP A 341 -56.10 92.77 11.19
C ASP A 341 -55.50 93.84 10.27
N LYS A 342 -56.22 94.94 10.00
CA LYS A 342 -55.67 96.09 9.28
C LYS A 342 -54.56 96.78 10.07
N SER A 343 -54.70 96.91 11.38
CA SER A 343 -53.71 97.55 12.24
C SER A 343 -52.46 96.69 12.39
N ASN A 344 -52.62 95.37 12.56
CA ASN A 344 -51.53 94.40 12.60
C ASN A 344 -50.75 94.38 11.28
N LYS A 345 -51.43 94.47 10.12
CA LYS A 345 -50.75 94.59 8.83
C LYS A 345 -49.88 95.85 8.76
N LYS A 346 -50.38 96.99 9.26
CA LYS A 346 -49.60 98.23 9.33
C LYS A 346 -48.41 98.11 10.29
N GLU A 347 -48.61 97.48 11.45
CA GLU A 347 -47.54 97.27 12.43
C GLU A 347 -46.44 96.37 11.85
N VAL A 348 -46.80 95.28 11.18
CA VAL A 348 -45.84 94.40 10.50
C VAL A 348 -45.04 95.16 9.43
N ASP A 349 -45.69 96.02 8.63
CA ASP A 349 -45.02 96.85 7.63
C ASP A 349 -44.05 97.87 8.26
N GLU A 350 -44.43 98.50 9.37
CA GLU A 350 -43.57 99.45 10.08
C GLU A 350 -42.39 98.77 10.79
N VAL A 351 -42.61 97.62 11.42
CA VAL A 351 -41.51 96.81 12.00
C VAL A 351 -40.54 96.37 10.91
N ARG A 352 -41.04 95.99 9.73
CA ARG A 352 -40.18 95.69 8.57
C ARG A 352 -39.37 96.90 8.14
N ASN A 353 -39.97 98.09 8.10
CA ASN A 353 -39.28 99.34 7.77
C ASN A 353 -38.23 99.70 8.82
N GLN A 354 -38.54 99.54 10.10
CA GLN A 354 -37.60 99.76 11.20
C GLN A 354 -36.40 98.81 11.11
N GLY A 355 -36.64 97.50 10.87
CA GLY A 355 -35.57 96.52 10.68
C GLY A 355 -34.67 96.86 9.48
N MET A 356 -35.24 97.35 8.38
CA MET A 356 -34.48 97.82 7.22
C MET A 356 -33.64 99.07 7.54
N LEU A 357 -34.17 100.00 8.33
CA LEU A 357 -33.45 101.20 8.76
C LEU A 357 -32.32 100.87 9.75
N GLU A 358 -32.55 99.97 10.70
CA GLU A 358 -31.53 99.50 11.64
C GLU A 358 -30.40 98.75 10.93
N LEU A 359 -30.71 97.94 9.92
CA LEU A 359 -29.70 97.29 9.09
C LEU A 359 -28.86 98.33 8.34
N LYS A 360 -29.50 99.33 7.71
CA LYS A 360 -28.79 100.45 7.07
C LYS A 360 -27.94 101.24 8.06
N HIS A 361 -28.42 101.44 9.28
CA HIS A 361 -27.68 102.15 10.32
C HIS A 361 -26.44 101.35 10.75
N LYS A 362 -26.55 100.04 10.99
CA LYS A 362 -25.41 99.17 11.30
C LYS A 362 -24.38 99.14 10.17
N GLN A 363 -24.82 99.00 8.92
CA GLN A 363 -23.94 99.06 7.76
C GLN A 363 -23.19 100.41 7.69
N HIS A 364 -23.89 101.51 7.96
CA HIS A 364 -23.25 102.82 8.02
C HIS A 364 -22.24 102.93 9.16
N GLN A 365 -22.55 102.38 10.34
CA GLN A 365 -21.65 102.37 11.49
C GLN A 365 -20.40 101.53 11.23
N GLU A 366 -20.53 100.39 10.56
CA GLU A 366 -19.39 99.58 10.13
C GLU A 366 -18.53 100.31 9.09
N LEU A 367 -19.15 101.02 8.13
CA LEU A 367 -18.43 101.87 7.18
C LEU A 367 -17.68 103.00 7.88
N VAL A 368 -18.28 103.64 8.88
CA VAL A 368 -17.62 104.67 9.69
C VAL A 368 -16.47 104.08 10.51
N ASN A 369 -16.69 102.94 11.17
CA ASN A 369 -15.64 102.26 11.93
C ASN A 369 -14.48 101.79 11.02
N ASN A 370 -14.78 101.33 9.81
CA ASN A 370 -13.76 100.96 8.83
C ASN A 370 -13.01 102.20 8.34
N ARG A 371 -13.71 103.30 8.04
CA ARG A 371 -13.08 104.59 7.74
C ARG A 371 -12.17 105.07 8.87
N ASP A 372 -12.64 105.00 10.13
CA ASP A 372 -11.86 105.45 11.28
C ASP A 372 -10.64 104.55 11.52
N LYS A 373 -10.77 103.24 11.30
CA LYS A 373 -9.62 102.32 11.28
C LYS A 373 -8.64 102.64 10.18
N GLU A 374 -9.11 102.95 8.96
CA GLU A 374 -8.25 103.38 7.86
C GLU A 374 -7.57 104.72 8.16
N LEU A 375 -8.27 105.68 8.77
CA LEU A 375 -7.67 106.95 9.21
C LEU A 375 -6.61 106.77 10.29
N VAL A 376 -6.82 105.87 11.26
CA VAL A 376 -5.81 105.52 12.27
C VAL A 376 -4.64 104.77 11.64
N ALA A 377 -4.88 103.89 10.66
CA ALA A 377 -3.82 103.20 9.93
C ALA A 377 -2.95 104.20 9.15
N VAL A 378 -3.57 105.14 8.43
CA VAL A 378 -2.87 106.24 7.74
C VAL A 378 -2.18 107.16 8.77
N GLY A 379 -2.79 107.44 9.92
CA GLY A 379 -2.20 108.26 10.98
C GLY A 379 -0.94 107.64 11.61
N LYS A 380 -0.89 106.30 11.74
CA LYS A 380 0.29 105.57 12.22
C LYS A 380 1.44 105.58 11.21
N ASP A 381 1.14 105.49 9.91
CA ASP A 381 2.18 105.55 8.88
C ASP A 381 2.81 106.95 8.73
N TYR A 382 2.10 108.01 9.15
CA TYR A 382 2.55 109.40 9.02
C TYR A 382 2.88 110.12 10.34
N ALA A 383 2.98 109.41 11.47
CA ALA A 383 3.41 109.92 12.77
C ALA A 383 2.68 111.20 13.25
N PHE A 384 1.34 111.18 13.25
CA PHE A 384 0.55 112.17 13.97
C PHE A 384 0.03 111.61 15.30
N PRO A 385 0.17 112.35 16.42
CA PRO A 385 -0.32 111.90 17.72
C PRO A 385 -1.84 112.12 17.80
N GLY A 386 -2.57 111.02 17.82
CA GLY A 386 -4.03 110.96 17.96
C GLY A 386 -4.49 109.52 18.00
#